data_AF-A0A9X0XMP5-F1
#
_entry.id   AF-A0A9X0XMP5-F1
#
_cell.length_a   1.000
_cell.length_b   1.000
_cell.length_c   1.000
_cell.angle_alpha   90.00
_cell.angle_beta   90.00
_cell.angle_gamma   90.00
#
_symmetry.space_group_name_H-M   'P 1'
#
loop_
_entity.id
_entity.type
_entity.pdbx_description
1 polymer ?
#
loop_
_entity_poly.entity_id
_entity_poly.type
_entity_poly.pdbx_seq_one_letter_code
_entity_poly.pdbx_strand_id
1 'polypeptide(L)'
;MVPTGVAAFVSLVALIPAWFYGRRTEAVQPRGSRSSLTEFLEYLAVAALTTGPPALIAALAPDWWRAHVFDPAEWLRSGTPYLADHLRGAACELTLILVLALLLAECLARLAQRGVPDEFHPAGAVWSRALAERPDGTYPWVGVMLQDGTLVEGVLKTIDLGSTGDDRDLALATPVRVTPPGGVAQRQPYLHRVVIPAREIRWISAMHLPERFE
;
A
#
# COMPACT_ATOMS: atom_id res chain seq x y z
N MET A 1 27.69 6.44 25.65
CA MET A 1 26.34 6.97 25.37
C MET A 1 26.36 7.46 23.93
N VAL A 2 25.55 6.86 23.04
CA VAL A 2 25.44 7.37 21.66
C VAL A 2 24.77 8.74 21.74
N PRO A 3 25.32 9.79 21.10
CA PRO A 3 24.66 11.10 21.09
C PRO A 3 23.25 10.94 20.54
N THR A 4 22.26 11.50 21.23
CA THR A 4 20.83 11.32 20.94
C THR A 4 20.50 11.64 19.47
N GLY A 5 21.21 12.59 18.86
CA GLY A 5 21.03 12.95 17.44
C GLY A 5 21.50 11.88 16.44
N VAL A 6 22.59 11.15 16.73
CA VAL A 6 23.09 10.09 15.83
C VAL A 6 22.17 8.87 15.89
N ALA A 7 21.75 8.48 17.10
CA ALA A 7 20.79 7.40 17.28
C ALA A 7 19.44 7.71 16.60
N ALA A 8 18.94 8.94 16.72
CA ALA A 8 17.71 9.36 16.06
C ALA A 8 17.85 9.34 14.53
N PHE A 9 18.98 9.82 13.99
CA PHE A 9 19.24 9.81 12.55
C PHE A 9 19.29 8.39 11.98
N VAL A 10 20.04 7.48 12.62
CA VAL A 10 20.13 6.07 12.19
C VAL A 10 18.75 5.40 12.24
N SER A 11 17.97 5.62 13.30
CA SER A 11 16.61 5.10 13.41
C SER A 11 15.70 5.63 12.30
N LEU A 12 15.78 6.91 11.95
CA LEU A 12 15.03 7.51 10.85
C LEU A 12 15.41 6.91 9.49
N VAL A 13 16.70 6.72 9.24
CA VAL A 13 17.18 6.11 7.98
C VAL A 13 16.75 4.65 7.87
N ALA A 14 16.73 3.91 8.99
CA ALA A 14 16.30 2.52 9.03
C ALA A 14 14.80 2.33 8.73
N LEU A 15 13.98 3.38 8.86
CA LEU A 15 12.55 3.36 8.50
C LEU A 15 12.31 3.48 7.00
N ILE A 16 13.28 4.00 6.22
CA ILE A 16 13.12 4.24 4.77
C ILE A 16 12.79 2.95 4.00
N PRO A 17 13.50 1.82 4.18
CA PRO A 17 13.18 0.58 3.47
C PRO A 17 11.82 0.02 3.85
N ALA A 18 11.41 0.16 5.11
CA ALA A 18 10.11 -0.28 5.59
C ALA A 18 8.97 0.53 4.97
N TRP A 19 9.12 1.85 4.90
CA TRP A 19 8.19 2.73 4.18
C TRP A 19 8.14 2.39 2.69
N PHE A 20 9.30 2.15 2.05
CA PHE A 20 9.36 1.77 0.64
C PHE A 20 8.63 0.45 0.34
N TYR A 21 8.85 -0.58 1.18
CA TYR A 21 8.11 -1.85 1.11
C TYR A 21 6.61 -1.63 1.28
N GLY A 22 6.20 -0.83 2.26
CA GLY A 22 4.80 -0.49 2.51
C GLY A 22 4.14 0.13 1.27
N ARG A 23 4.76 1.15 0.69
CA ARG A 23 4.24 1.83 -0.51
C ARG A 23 4.13 0.91 -1.73
N ARG A 24 5.06 -0.04 -1.88
CA ARG A 24 5.04 -1.04 -2.98
C ARG A 24 3.94 -2.09 -2.80
N THR A 25 3.64 -2.46 -1.57
CA THR A 25 2.65 -3.50 -1.26
C THR A 25 1.23 -2.94 -1.21
N GLU A 26 1.05 -1.68 -0.79
CA GLU A 26 -0.25 -0.99 -0.79
C GLU A 26 -0.88 -0.88 -2.18
N ALA A 27 -0.06 -0.76 -3.23
CA ALA A 27 -0.55 -0.74 -4.61
C ALA A 27 -1.25 -2.05 -5.02
N VAL A 28 -0.95 -3.16 -4.35
CA VAL A 28 -1.47 -4.50 -4.67
C VAL A 28 -2.48 -4.98 -3.62
N GLN A 29 -2.29 -4.61 -2.36
CA GLN A 29 -3.19 -4.94 -1.26
C GLN A 29 -3.52 -3.66 -0.49
N PRO A 30 -4.68 -3.02 -0.77
CA PRO A 30 -5.18 -1.94 0.06
C PRO A 30 -5.34 -2.44 1.49
N ARG A 31 -4.55 -1.88 2.42
CA ARG A 31 -4.60 -2.25 3.82
C ARG A 31 -5.91 -1.68 4.40
N GLY A 32 -6.78 -2.56 4.88
CA GLY A 32 -7.92 -2.11 5.68
C GLY A 32 -7.46 -1.43 6.97
N SER A 33 -8.32 -0.62 7.60
CA SER A 33 -8.00 0.03 8.88
C SER A 33 -7.52 -1.02 9.90
N ARG A 34 -6.24 -0.91 10.25
CA ARG A 34 -5.61 -1.61 11.37
C ARG A 34 -5.39 -0.59 12.47
N SER A 35 -5.27 -1.04 13.71
CA SER A 35 -4.90 -0.13 14.79
C SER A 35 -3.51 0.46 14.51
N SER A 36 -3.29 1.74 14.85
CA SER A 36 -2.02 2.42 14.63
C SER A 36 -0.83 1.72 15.32
N LEU A 37 -1.09 0.98 16.40
CA LEU A 37 -0.08 0.17 17.08
C LEU A 37 0.38 -1.01 16.21
N THR A 38 -0.55 -1.74 15.61
CA THR A 38 -0.24 -2.89 14.75
C THR A 38 0.52 -2.43 13.51
N GLU A 39 0.11 -1.30 12.93
CA GLU A 39 0.82 -0.69 11.80
C GLU A 39 2.25 -0.31 12.16
N PHE A 40 2.45 0.32 13.33
CA PHE A 40 3.80 0.66 13.81
C PHE A 40 4.67 -0.57 14.04
N LEU A 41 4.13 -1.63 14.67
CA LEU A 41 4.86 -2.88 14.89
C LEU A 41 5.22 -3.59 13.59
N GLU A 42 4.35 -3.54 12.58
CA GLU A 42 4.60 -4.09 11.25
C GLU A 42 5.73 -3.33 10.54
N TYR A 43 5.70 -1.99 10.57
CA TYR A 43 6.80 -1.17 10.06
C TYR A 43 8.12 -1.45 10.78
N LEU A 44 8.09 -1.63 12.10
CA LEU A 44 9.29 -1.92 12.88
C LEU A 44 9.84 -3.32 12.56
N ALA A 45 8.97 -4.31 12.39
CA ALA A 45 9.36 -5.66 11.97
C ALA A 45 9.97 -5.66 10.55
N VAL A 46 9.36 -4.96 9.61
CA VAL A 46 9.90 -4.82 8.23
C VAL A 46 11.23 -4.06 8.25
N ALA A 47 11.35 -2.98 9.04
CA ALA A 47 12.60 -2.25 9.21
C ALA A 47 13.70 -3.18 9.74
N ALA A 48 13.42 -3.93 10.81
CA ALA A 48 14.36 -4.88 11.39
C ALA A 48 14.77 -5.98 10.38
N LEU A 49 13.82 -6.51 9.61
CA LEU A 49 14.08 -7.56 8.62
C LEU A 49 14.87 -7.06 7.40
N THR A 50 14.66 -5.81 6.99
CA THR A 50 15.33 -5.23 5.82
C THR A 50 16.70 -4.64 6.15
N THR A 51 16.87 -4.03 7.32
CA THR A 51 18.11 -3.38 7.73
C THR A 51 19.01 -4.26 8.60
N GLY A 52 18.43 -5.22 9.33
CA GLY A 52 19.17 -6.13 10.21
C GLY A 52 20.18 -7.00 9.47
N PRO A 53 19.82 -7.74 8.42
CA PRO A 53 20.75 -8.60 7.71
C PRO A 53 21.92 -7.84 7.07
N PRO A 54 21.72 -6.71 6.34
CA PRO A 54 22.84 -5.92 5.83
C PRO A 54 23.76 -5.38 6.93
N ALA A 55 23.19 -4.91 8.05
CA ALA A 55 23.97 -4.44 9.19
C ALA A 55 24.77 -5.58 9.85
N LEU A 56 24.19 -6.77 9.96
CA LEU A 56 24.88 -7.95 10.49
C LEU A 56 26.01 -8.41 9.56
N ILE A 57 25.79 -8.40 8.24
CA ILE A 57 26.81 -8.73 7.24
C ILE A 57 27.97 -7.75 7.34
N ALA A 58 27.69 -6.45 7.47
CA ALA A 58 28.71 -5.43 7.66
C ALA A 58 29.49 -5.62 8.98
N ALA A 59 28.79 -5.93 10.07
CA ALA A 59 29.42 -6.18 11.38
C ALA A 59 30.29 -7.45 11.40
N LEU A 60 29.94 -8.47 10.62
CA LEU A 60 30.68 -9.73 10.49
C LEU A 60 31.70 -9.70 9.34
N ALA A 61 31.91 -8.54 8.68
CA ALA A 61 32.81 -8.43 7.56
C ALA A 61 34.28 -8.71 7.98
N PRO A 62 35.11 -9.31 7.12
CA PRO A 62 36.51 -9.61 7.43
C PRO A 62 37.34 -8.36 7.78
N ASP A 63 38.40 -8.53 8.57
CA ASP A 63 39.26 -7.44 9.05
C ASP A 63 39.89 -6.61 7.93
N TRP A 64 40.22 -7.24 6.80
CA TRP A 64 40.78 -6.55 5.63
C TRP A 64 39.79 -5.57 4.98
N TRP A 65 38.48 -5.87 5.07
CA TRP A 65 37.41 -4.99 4.62
C TRP A 65 37.13 -3.90 5.67
N ARG A 66 37.08 -4.27 6.96
CA ARG A 66 36.88 -3.33 8.07
C ARG A 66 37.99 -2.29 8.20
N ALA A 67 39.21 -2.60 7.79
CA ALA A 67 40.31 -1.62 7.76
C ALA A 67 40.09 -0.47 6.76
N HIS A 68 39.19 -0.64 5.78
CA HIS A 68 38.86 0.37 4.76
C HIS A 68 37.46 0.98 4.95
N VAL A 69 36.70 0.47 5.91
CA VAL A 69 35.30 0.83 6.18
C VAL A 69 35.17 1.26 7.65
N PHE A 70 34.05 1.85 8.03
CA PHE A 70 33.82 2.23 9.41
C PHE A 70 33.71 0.97 10.29
N ASP A 71 34.40 0.94 11.43
CA ASP A 71 34.32 -0.16 12.39
C ASP A 71 33.32 0.17 13.50
N PRO A 72 32.15 -0.50 13.53
CA PRO A 72 31.13 -0.26 14.55
C PRO A 72 31.61 -0.60 15.97
N ALA A 73 32.50 -1.60 16.09
CA ALA A 73 33.02 -2.04 17.38
C ALA A 73 34.00 -1.02 17.95
N GLU A 74 34.85 -0.45 17.08
CA GLU A 74 35.78 0.59 17.49
C GLU A 74 35.03 1.89 17.81
N TRP A 75 34.00 2.24 17.04
CA TRP A 75 33.12 3.37 17.37
C TRP A 75 32.42 3.21 18.73
N LEU A 76 31.97 1.99 19.08
CA LEU A 76 31.37 1.73 20.40
C LEU A 76 32.36 1.97 21.55
N ARG A 77 33.64 1.69 21.32
CA ARG A 77 34.72 1.85 22.32
C ARG A 77 35.23 3.28 22.42
N SER A 78 35.46 3.91 21.28
CA SER A 78 36.13 5.22 21.18
C SER A 78 35.15 6.40 21.08
N GLY A 79 33.89 6.16 20.74
CA GLY A 79 32.80 7.13 20.78
C GLY A 79 32.82 8.12 19.61
N THR A 80 32.30 9.32 19.85
CA THR A 80 32.14 10.37 18.82
C THR A 80 33.41 10.85 18.11
N PRO A 81 34.61 10.88 18.72
CA PRO A 81 35.83 11.30 18.02
C PRO A 81 36.14 10.40 16.82
N TYR A 82 35.95 9.10 16.96
CA TYR A 82 36.20 8.13 15.87
C TYR A 82 35.29 8.35 14.67
N LEU A 83 34.02 8.69 14.92
CA LEU A 83 33.06 9.01 13.86
C LEU A 83 33.48 10.27 13.09
N ALA A 84 33.99 11.30 13.78
CA ALA A 84 34.47 12.52 13.15
C ALA A 84 35.66 12.26 12.21
N ASP A 85 36.57 11.36 12.62
CA ASP A 85 37.74 10.99 11.83
C ASP A 85 37.41 10.08 10.62
N HIS A 86 36.28 9.35 10.69
CA HIS A 86 35.88 8.35 9.69
C HIS A 86 34.52 8.65 9.02
N LEU A 87 34.09 9.92 8.96
CA LEU A 87 32.78 10.32 8.42
C LEU A 87 32.49 9.78 7.01
N ARG A 88 33.50 9.79 6.12
CA ARG A 88 33.34 9.28 4.74
C ARG A 88 33.09 7.77 4.72
N GLY A 89 33.84 7.02 5.52
CA GLY A 89 33.67 5.57 5.66
C GLY A 89 32.29 5.23 6.21
N ALA A 90 31.87 5.94 7.26
CA ALA A 90 30.55 5.77 7.88
C ALA A 90 29.41 6.08 6.90
N ALA A 91 29.54 7.16 6.12
CA ALA A 91 28.54 7.53 5.11
C ALA A 91 28.44 6.49 3.97
N CYS A 92 29.59 5.99 3.50
CA CYS A 92 29.64 4.93 2.48
C CYS A 92 29.00 3.63 2.98
N GLU A 93 29.31 3.19 4.20
CA GLU A 93 28.74 1.99 4.79
C GLU A 93 27.23 2.13 5.01
N LEU A 94 26.78 3.26 5.57
CA LEU A 94 25.36 3.54 5.73
C LEU A 94 24.62 3.52 4.39
N THR A 95 25.22 4.10 3.35
CA THR A 95 24.65 4.08 2.00
C THR A 95 24.57 2.66 1.45
N LEU A 96 25.60 1.84 1.63
CA LEU A 96 25.63 0.44 1.20
C LEU A 96 24.55 -0.38 1.91
N ILE A 97 24.43 -0.25 3.23
CA ILE A 97 23.40 -0.90 4.05
C ILE A 97 22.01 -0.49 3.55
N LEU A 98 21.80 0.80 3.29
CA LEU A 98 20.51 1.31 2.80
C LEU A 98 20.16 0.75 1.42
N VAL A 99 21.11 0.71 0.48
CA VAL A 99 20.92 0.14 -0.85
C VAL A 99 20.58 -1.35 -0.76
N LEU A 100 21.32 -2.11 0.04
CA LEU A 100 21.04 -3.53 0.28
C LEU A 100 19.65 -3.75 0.89
N ALA A 101 19.28 -2.94 1.89
CA ALA A 101 17.98 -3.02 2.53
C ALA A 101 16.83 -2.71 1.54
N LEU A 102 17.00 -1.73 0.66
CA LEU A 102 16.03 -1.41 -0.41
C LEU A 102 15.90 -2.54 -1.43
N LEU A 103 17.01 -3.17 -1.83
CA LEU A 103 16.97 -4.33 -2.73
C LEU A 103 16.25 -5.52 -2.08
N LEU A 104 16.48 -5.74 -0.79
CA LEU A 104 15.84 -6.80 -0.02
C LEU A 104 14.34 -6.52 0.14
N ALA A 105 13.95 -5.28 0.42
CA ALA A 105 12.56 -4.81 0.43
C ALA A 105 11.86 -5.03 -0.93
N GLU A 106 12.51 -4.67 -2.04
CA GLU A 106 11.98 -4.90 -3.39
C GLU A 106 11.82 -6.41 -3.68
N CYS A 107 12.80 -7.23 -3.26
CA CYS A 107 12.74 -8.68 -3.42
C CYS A 107 11.55 -9.28 -2.65
N LEU A 108 11.39 -8.91 -1.37
CA LEU A 108 10.26 -9.32 -0.54
C LEU A 108 8.93 -8.87 -1.13
N ALA A 109 8.84 -7.63 -1.63
CA ALA A 109 7.63 -7.13 -2.27
C ALA A 109 7.25 -7.97 -3.52
N ARG A 110 8.23 -8.34 -4.35
CA ARG A 110 8.00 -9.20 -5.53
C ARG A 110 7.63 -10.63 -5.15
N LEU A 111 8.25 -11.19 -4.13
CA LEU A 111 7.91 -12.53 -3.60
C LEU A 111 6.49 -12.54 -3.04
N ALA A 112 6.12 -11.52 -2.27
CA ALA A 112 4.77 -11.34 -1.76
C ALA A 112 3.74 -11.24 -2.89
N GLN A 113 4.07 -10.57 -3.99
CA GLN A 113 3.20 -10.47 -5.18
C GLN A 113 3.06 -11.81 -5.93
N ARG A 114 4.11 -12.63 -6.00
CA ARG A 114 4.09 -13.93 -6.70
C ARG A 114 3.27 -15.00 -5.99
N GLY A 115 3.14 -14.90 -4.66
CA GLY A 115 2.47 -15.90 -3.83
C GLY A 115 0.96 -15.72 -3.71
N VAL A 116 0.37 -14.70 -4.34
CA VAL A 116 -1.07 -14.46 -4.30
C VAL A 116 -1.73 -15.21 -5.46
N PRO A 117 -2.48 -16.30 -5.21
CA PRO A 117 -3.23 -16.99 -6.26
C PRO A 117 -4.31 -16.06 -6.82
N ASP A 118 -4.52 -16.04 -8.13
CA ASP A 118 -5.53 -15.21 -8.78
C ASP A 118 -6.97 -15.47 -8.25
N GLU A 119 -7.21 -16.64 -7.66
CA GLU A 119 -8.57 -17.16 -7.42
C GLU A 119 -9.18 -16.85 -6.04
N PHE A 120 -8.41 -16.48 -5.01
CA PHE A 120 -9.00 -16.21 -3.68
C PHE A 120 -8.27 -15.13 -2.89
N HIS A 121 -8.97 -14.01 -2.70
CA HIS A 121 -8.44 -12.83 -2.01
C HIS A 121 -9.28 -12.53 -0.75
N PRO A 122 -8.69 -12.55 0.45
CA PRO A 122 -9.44 -12.34 1.69
C PRO A 122 -9.96 -10.89 1.81
N ALA A 123 -11.29 -10.78 1.79
CA ALA A 123 -12.21 -9.82 2.44
C ALA A 123 -11.99 -8.28 2.39
N GLY A 124 -10.83 -7.75 2.01
CA GLY A 124 -10.60 -6.30 1.99
C GLY A 124 -10.91 -5.64 0.65
N ALA A 125 -10.76 -6.38 -0.45
CA ALA A 125 -10.73 -5.82 -1.81
C ALA A 125 -11.82 -6.40 -2.75
N VAL A 126 -12.89 -6.98 -2.19
CA VAL A 126 -13.91 -7.68 -3.01
C VAL A 126 -14.55 -6.72 -4.02
N TRP A 127 -15.00 -5.55 -3.59
CA TRP A 127 -15.58 -4.55 -4.50
C TRP A 127 -14.56 -3.99 -5.47
N SER A 128 -13.37 -3.64 -4.97
CA SER A 128 -12.35 -3.01 -5.81
C SER A 128 -11.88 -3.93 -6.91
N ARG A 129 -11.72 -5.23 -6.65
CA ARG A 129 -11.25 -6.17 -7.67
C ARG A 129 -12.38 -6.67 -8.57
N ALA A 130 -13.53 -7.05 -8.01
CA ALA A 130 -14.68 -7.50 -8.80
C ALA A 130 -15.22 -6.41 -9.75
N LEU A 131 -14.99 -5.13 -9.41
CA LEU A 131 -15.40 -4.00 -10.23
C LEU A 131 -14.25 -3.33 -11.02
N ALA A 132 -12.98 -3.60 -10.69
CA ALA A 132 -11.83 -3.11 -11.46
C ALA A 132 -11.36 -4.08 -12.55
N GLU A 133 -11.64 -5.37 -12.41
CA GLU A 133 -11.29 -6.36 -13.43
C GLU A 133 -12.17 -6.16 -14.67
N ARG A 134 -11.57 -5.56 -15.70
CA ARG A 134 -12.25 -5.04 -16.89
C ARG A 134 -11.56 -5.57 -18.15
N PRO A 135 -12.30 -6.13 -19.12
CA PRO A 135 -11.79 -6.37 -20.47
C PRO A 135 -11.42 -5.06 -21.19
N ASP A 136 -10.32 -5.08 -21.95
CA ASP A 136 -9.90 -3.93 -22.76
C ASP A 136 -11.04 -3.41 -23.65
N GLY A 137 -11.20 -2.09 -23.70
CA GLY A 137 -12.25 -1.43 -24.51
C GLY A 137 -13.68 -1.52 -23.97
N THR A 138 -13.91 -1.89 -22.70
CA THR A 138 -15.27 -1.95 -22.11
C THR A 138 -15.46 -1.12 -20.83
N TYR A 139 -16.45 -0.23 -20.70
CA TYR A 139 -16.66 0.49 -19.43
C TYR A 139 -17.54 -0.29 -18.44
N PRO A 140 -17.29 -0.16 -17.11
CA PRO A 140 -18.08 -0.84 -16.08
C PRO A 140 -19.42 -0.13 -15.85
N TRP A 141 -20.51 -0.74 -16.29
CA TRP A 141 -21.88 -0.35 -15.97
C TRP A 141 -22.34 -1.11 -14.72
N VAL A 142 -22.63 -0.38 -13.65
CA VAL A 142 -22.96 -0.96 -12.35
C VAL A 142 -24.40 -0.63 -11.99
N GLY A 143 -25.14 -1.67 -11.61
CA GLY A 143 -26.48 -1.58 -11.02
C GLY A 143 -26.41 -1.84 -9.52
N VAL A 144 -26.87 -0.89 -8.73
CA VAL A 144 -26.89 -0.91 -7.27
C VAL A 144 -28.33 -0.96 -6.79
N MET A 145 -28.72 -2.06 -6.15
CA MET A 145 -30.02 -2.17 -5.51
C MET A 145 -29.92 -1.65 -4.08
N LEU A 146 -30.73 -0.67 -3.74
CA LEU A 146 -30.80 -0.09 -2.42
C LEU A 146 -31.69 -0.92 -1.47
N GLN A 147 -31.58 -0.69 -0.17
CA GLN A 147 -32.41 -1.36 0.84
C GLN A 147 -33.91 -1.08 0.67
N ASP A 148 -34.26 0.10 0.18
CA ASP A 148 -35.64 0.51 -0.12
C ASP A 148 -36.22 -0.17 -1.39
N GLY A 149 -35.39 -0.92 -2.14
CA GLY A 149 -35.77 -1.57 -3.39
C GLY A 149 -35.58 -0.71 -4.65
N THR A 150 -35.04 0.50 -4.51
CA THR A 150 -34.67 1.35 -5.64
C THR A 150 -33.41 0.80 -6.32
N LEU A 151 -33.43 0.65 -7.65
CA LEU A 151 -32.26 0.28 -8.44
C LEU A 151 -31.65 1.52 -9.08
N VAL A 152 -30.39 1.82 -8.76
CA VAL A 152 -29.61 2.90 -9.36
C VAL A 152 -28.55 2.31 -10.26
N GLU A 153 -28.55 2.69 -11.53
CA GLU A 153 -27.56 2.22 -12.51
C GLU A 153 -26.73 3.38 -13.06
N GLY A 154 -25.47 3.13 -13.35
CA GLY A 154 -24.60 4.11 -14.00
C GLY A 154 -23.20 3.59 -14.27
N VAL A 155 -22.33 4.46 -14.78
CA VAL A 155 -20.92 4.10 -15.01
C VAL A 155 -20.18 4.19 -13.69
N LEU A 156 -19.49 3.13 -13.28
CA LEU A 156 -18.69 3.17 -12.07
C LEU A 156 -17.53 4.15 -12.21
N LYS A 157 -17.43 5.12 -11.29
CA LYS A 157 -16.38 6.13 -11.30
C LYS A 157 -15.31 5.88 -10.25
N THR A 158 -15.72 5.63 -9.02
CA THR A 158 -14.81 5.35 -7.91
C THR A 158 -15.53 4.56 -6.83
N ILE A 159 -14.75 3.83 -6.04
CA ILE A 159 -15.18 3.14 -4.83
C ILE A 159 -14.26 3.65 -3.72
N ASP A 160 -14.81 3.98 -2.56
CA ASP A 160 -13.97 4.26 -1.40
C ASP A 160 -13.30 2.97 -0.92
N LEU A 161 -11.96 2.98 -0.91
CA LEU A 161 -11.11 1.88 -0.47
C LEU A 161 -10.60 2.09 0.96
N GLY A 162 -10.79 3.28 1.52
CA GLY A 162 -10.19 3.70 2.79
C GLY A 162 -10.92 3.19 4.03
N SER A 163 -12.18 2.74 3.90
CA SER A 163 -12.98 2.26 5.02
C SER A 163 -13.02 0.72 5.09
N THR A 164 -12.61 0.19 6.24
CA THR A 164 -12.99 -1.17 6.66
C THR A 164 -14.42 -1.16 7.17
N GLY A 165 -15.26 -2.03 6.61
CA GLY A 165 -16.64 -2.21 7.07
C GLY A 165 -17.68 -1.58 6.15
N ASP A 166 -18.84 -1.26 6.73
CA ASP A 166 -20.07 -0.76 6.08
C ASP A 166 -20.01 0.72 5.63
N ASP A 167 -18.86 1.37 5.74
CA ASP A 167 -18.67 2.80 5.41
C ASP A 167 -18.08 3.00 4.00
N ARG A 168 -18.24 2.05 3.09
CA ARG A 168 -17.71 2.17 1.72
C ARG A 168 -18.70 2.91 0.83
N ASP A 169 -18.28 4.04 0.28
CA ASP A 169 -19.10 4.76 -0.67
C ASP A 169 -18.82 4.31 -2.10
N LEU A 170 -19.88 4.16 -2.89
CA LEU A 170 -19.80 3.85 -4.31
C LEU A 170 -20.30 5.05 -5.11
N ALA A 171 -19.46 5.54 -6.03
CA ALA A 171 -19.82 6.67 -6.89
C ALA A 171 -20.07 6.22 -8.32
N LEU A 172 -21.28 6.49 -8.81
CA LEU A 172 -21.66 6.32 -10.21
C LEU A 172 -21.63 7.66 -10.93
N ALA A 173 -21.29 7.64 -12.22
CA ALA A 173 -21.28 8.77 -13.13
C ALA A 173 -22.28 8.55 -14.27
N THR A 174 -22.53 9.63 -15.03
CA THR A 174 -23.44 9.61 -16.19
C THR A 174 -23.11 8.50 -17.20
N PRO A 175 -24.12 7.95 -17.88
CA PRO A 175 -25.54 8.21 -17.68
C PRO A 175 -26.06 7.51 -16.41
N VAL A 176 -26.87 8.19 -15.59
CA VAL A 176 -27.49 7.60 -14.39
C VAL A 176 -28.95 7.25 -14.68
N ARG A 177 -29.36 6.04 -14.30
CA ARG A 177 -30.75 5.58 -14.32
C ARG A 177 -31.20 5.26 -12.90
N VAL A 178 -32.43 5.64 -12.57
CA VAL A 178 -33.06 5.32 -11.29
C VAL A 178 -34.38 4.60 -11.59
N THR A 179 -34.53 3.41 -11.04
CA THR A 179 -35.73 2.59 -11.14
C THR A 179 -36.33 2.45 -9.74
N PRO A 180 -37.46 3.12 -9.45
CA PRO A 180 -38.14 2.97 -8.17
C PRO A 180 -38.63 1.53 -7.95
N PRO A 181 -38.95 1.12 -6.71
CA PRO A 181 -39.50 -0.19 -6.41
C PRO A 181 -40.79 -0.45 -7.22
N GLY A 182 -40.78 -1.49 -8.07
CA GLY A 182 -41.92 -1.82 -8.95
C GLY A 182 -42.19 -0.80 -10.06
N GLY A 183 -41.31 0.18 -10.25
CA GLY A 183 -41.40 1.22 -11.26
C GLY A 183 -40.66 0.89 -12.55
N VAL A 184 -40.66 1.86 -13.46
CA VAL A 184 -39.92 1.80 -14.73
C VAL A 184 -38.64 2.64 -14.60
N ALA A 185 -37.56 2.20 -15.25
CA ALA A 185 -36.28 2.89 -15.25
C ALA A 185 -36.39 4.30 -15.85
N GLN A 186 -36.00 5.31 -15.08
CA GLN A 186 -35.98 6.71 -15.48
C GLN A 186 -34.53 7.19 -15.66
N ARG A 187 -34.21 7.73 -16.83
CA ARG A 187 -32.94 8.44 -17.03
C ARG A 187 -33.00 9.77 -16.30
N GLN A 188 -31.91 10.11 -15.61
CA GLN A 188 -31.76 11.38 -14.89
C GLN A 188 -30.77 12.27 -15.67
N PRO A 189 -31.23 13.08 -16.64
CA PRO A 189 -30.35 13.82 -17.54
C PRO A 189 -29.49 14.87 -16.85
N TYR A 190 -29.93 15.38 -15.69
CA TYR A 190 -29.22 16.39 -14.90
C TYR A 190 -28.39 15.80 -13.75
N LEU A 191 -28.45 14.47 -13.55
CA LEU A 191 -27.71 13.81 -12.47
C LEU A 191 -26.36 13.33 -12.99
N HIS A 192 -25.34 14.14 -12.75
CA HIS A 192 -24.00 13.84 -13.28
C HIS A 192 -23.26 12.76 -12.48
N ARG A 193 -23.48 12.74 -11.17
CA ARG A 193 -22.87 11.81 -10.23
C ARG A 193 -23.85 11.48 -9.12
N VAL A 194 -23.77 10.27 -8.60
CA VAL A 194 -24.48 9.84 -7.39
C VAL A 194 -23.49 9.06 -6.52
N VAL A 195 -23.49 9.37 -5.23
CA VAL A 195 -22.69 8.68 -4.22
C VAL A 195 -23.66 7.89 -3.36
N ILE A 196 -23.42 6.59 -3.24
CA ILE A 196 -24.28 5.63 -2.55
C ILE A 196 -23.48 5.03 -1.39
N PRO A 197 -23.89 5.26 -0.13
CA PRO A 197 -23.25 4.64 1.03
C PRO A 197 -23.46 3.12 1.05
N ALA A 198 -22.45 2.34 1.42
CA ALA A 198 -22.53 0.88 1.47
C ALA A 198 -23.68 0.37 2.32
N ARG A 199 -23.97 1.01 3.45
CA ARG A 199 -25.10 0.66 4.32
C ARG A 199 -26.45 0.70 3.61
N GLU A 200 -26.61 1.52 2.58
CA GLU A 200 -27.86 1.60 1.80
C GLU A 200 -27.92 0.52 0.71
N ILE A 201 -26.83 -0.20 0.45
CA ILE A 201 -26.72 -1.16 -0.65
C ILE A 201 -27.17 -2.54 -0.18
N ARG A 202 -28.15 -3.10 -0.88
CA ARG A 202 -28.60 -4.48 -0.73
C ARG A 202 -27.77 -5.45 -1.56
N TRP A 203 -27.46 -5.09 -2.82
CA TRP A 203 -26.55 -5.84 -3.68
C TRP A 203 -26.04 -4.98 -4.83
N ILE A 204 -24.91 -5.39 -5.42
CA ILE A 204 -24.26 -4.75 -6.55
C ILE A 204 -24.16 -5.75 -7.70
N SER A 205 -24.48 -5.29 -8.90
CA SER A 205 -24.23 -6.02 -10.16
C SER A 205 -23.37 -5.16 -11.08
N ALA A 206 -22.51 -5.79 -11.85
CA ALA A 206 -21.66 -5.11 -12.82
C ALA A 206 -21.73 -5.81 -14.17
N MET A 207 -21.75 -5.00 -15.22
CA MET A 207 -21.71 -5.43 -16.61
C MET A 207 -20.66 -4.60 -17.35
N HIS A 208 -19.88 -5.25 -18.19
CA HIS A 208 -18.89 -4.58 -19.03
C HIS A 208 -19.53 -4.29 -20.39
N LEU A 209 -19.70 -3.00 -20.69
CA LEU A 209 -20.28 -2.55 -21.94
C LEU A 209 -19.17 -2.05 -22.87
N PRO A 210 -19.19 -2.34 -24.18
CA PRO A 210 -18.19 -1.82 -25.11
C PRO A 210 -18.18 -0.30 -25.08
N GLU A 211 -17.00 0.31 -25.00
CA GLU A 211 -16.83 1.74 -25.20
C GLU A 211 -17.32 2.06 -26.61
N ARG A 212 -18.39 2.86 -26.70
CA ARG A 212 -18.76 3.42 -28.00
C ARG A 212 -17.60 4.32 -28.42
N PHE A 213 -16.87 3.90 -29.44
CA PHE A 213 -16.11 4.81 -30.27
C PHE A 213 -17.13 5.75 -30.91
N GLU A 214 -17.38 6.90 -30.26
CA GLU A 214 -17.93 8.08 -30.93
C GLU A 214 -16.81 8.75 -31.75
#